data_AF-A0A954DJ96-F1
#
_entry.id   AF-A0A954DJ96-F1
#
_cell.length_a   1.000
_cell.length_b   1.000
_cell.length_c   1.000
_cell.angle_alpha   90.00
_cell.angle_beta   90.00
_cell.angle_gamma   90.00
#
_symmetry.space_group_name_H-M   'P 1'
#
loop_
_entity.id
_entity.type
_entity.pdbx_description
1 polymer ?
#
loop_
_entity_poly.entity_id
_entity_poly.type
_entity_poly.pdbx_seq_one_letter_code
_entity_poly.pdbx_strand_id
1 'polypeptide(L)' 'VNADTHYAQSGIFTPLDYSFARDGIAGECTPNIETLVIQSLDLEDLRRHLAQGTVSPWNDRRTDLYAVAYRDGTAGEKRI' A
#
# COMPACT_ATOMS: atom_id res chain seq x y z
N VAL A 1 -12.15 0.57 -31.64
CA VAL A 1 -10.77 1.04 -31.85
C VAL A 1 -10.40 1.97 -30.71
N ASN A 2 -9.99 1.43 -29.55
CA ASN A 2 -9.28 2.19 -28.49
C ASN A 2 -8.92 1.30 -27.29
N ALA A 3 -8.41 0.09 -27.54
CA ALA A 3 -7.95 -0.83 -26.48
C ALA A 3 -6.42 -0.97 -26.41
N ASP A 4 -5.67 -0.26 -27.27
CA ASP A 4 -4.24 -0.48 -27.49
C ASP A 4 -3.31 0.50 -26.76
N THR A 5 -3.86 1.47 -26.01
CA THR A 5 -3.04 2.41 -25.23
C THR A 5 -3.27 2.19 -23.74
N HIS A 6 -2.27 1.62 -23.07
CA HIS A 6 -2.24 1.47 -21.63
C HIS A 6 -1.42 2.61 -21.01
N TYR A 7 -1.99 3.29 -20.00
CA TYR A 7 -1.31 4.37 -19.28
C TYR A 7 0.03 3.91 -18.66
N ALA A 8 0.05 2.71 -18.05
CA ALA A 8 1.24 2.00 -17.60
C ALA A 8 2.26 2.81 -16.77
N GLN A 9 1.80 3.76 -15.95
CA GLN A 9 2.66 4.53 -15.06
C GLN A 9 3.00 3.71 -13.80
N SER A 10 4.04 2.88 -13.89
CA SER A 10 4.54 2.12 -12.73
C SER A 10 5.31 3.02 -11.76
N GLY A 11 5.32 2.66 -10.48
CA GLY A 11 6.05 3.40 -9.46
C GLY A 11 6.39 2.56 -8.24
N ILE A 12 7.41 2.99 -7.51
CA ILE A 12 7.85 2.42 -6.24
C ILE A 12 7.49 3.44 -5.16
N PHE A 13 6.67 3.02 -4.20
CA PHE A 13 6.24 3.87 -3.09
C PHE A 13 6.87 3.40 -1.78
N THR A 14 7.14 4.37 -0.90
CA THR A 14 7.72 4.16 0.43
C THR A 14 6.77 4.69 1.51
N PRO A 15 6.89 4.23 2.77
CA PRO A 15 6.14 4.80 3.86
C PRO A 15 6.42 6.30 4.02
N LEU A 16 5.45 7.05 4.54
CA LEU A 16 5.59 8.47 4.82
C LEU A 16 6.05 8.67 6.27
N ASP A 17 7.36 8.59 6.50
CA ASP A 17 7.97 8.90 7.80
C ASP A 17 9.34 9.57 7.60
N TYR A 18 9.96 10.07 8.68
CA TYR A 18 11.17 10.89 8.63
C TYR A 18 12.34 10.23 7.89
N SER A 19 12.46 8.91 7.94
CA SER A 19 13.54 8.14 7.30
C SER A 19 13.35 7.95 5.79
N PHE A 20 12.18 8.30 5.22
CA PHE A 20 11.81 8.03 3.83
C PHE A 20 11.62 9.31 3.02
N ALA A 21 11.32 9.13 1.72
CA ALA A 21 10.99 10.23 0.83
C ALA A 21 9.77 11.01 1.35
N ARG A 22 9.87 12.35 1.34
CA ARG A 22 8.83 13.24 1.89
C ARG A 22 7.47 13.07 1.20
N ASP A 23 7.48 12.78 -0.09
CA ASP A 23 6.32 12.52 -0.93
C ASP A 23 5.91 11.04 -0.95
N GLY A 24 6.71 10.16 -0.34
CA GLY A 24 6.49 8.71 -0.35
C GLY A 24 6.74 8.07 -1.71
N ILE A 25 7.31 8.81 -2.67
CA ILE A 25 7.58 8.31 -4.02
C ILE A 25 9.08 8.00 -4.12
N ALA A 26 9.41 6.71 -4.14
CA ALA A 26 10.78 6.26 -4.31
C ALA A 26 11.23 6.33 -5.79
N GLY A 27 10.28 6.19 -6.72
CA GLY A 27 10.50 6.37 -8.15
C GLY A 27 9.21 6.15 -8.93
N GLU A 28 9.07 6.82 -10.07
CA GLU A 28 7.89 6.73 -10.94
C GLU A 28 8.31 6.71 -12.41
N CYS A 29 7.64 5.89 -13.21
CA CYS A 29 7.82 5.83 -14.65
C CYS A 29 7.03 6.96 -15.33
N THR A 30 7.44 7.34 -16.54
CA THR A 30 6.60 8.20 -17.39
C THR A 30 5.50 7.35 -18.05
N PRO A 31 4.23 7.79 -18.10
CA PRO A 31 3.17 7.02 -18.71
C PRO A 31 3.38 6.82 -20.21
N ASN A 32 2.85 5.72 -20.74
CA ASN A 32 2.92 5.34 -22.16
C ASN A 32 4.36 5.14 -22.72
N ILE A 33 5.37 5.00 -21.86
CA ILE A 33 6.76 4.77 -22.26
C ILE A 33 7.28 3.53 -21.52
N GLU A 34 7.84 2.58 -22.25
CA GLU A 34 8.52 1.42 -21.65
C GLU A 34 9.73 1.89 -20.84
N THR A 35 9.64 1.77 -19.51
CA THR A 35 10.63 2.30 -18.57
C THR A 35 10.87 1.29 -17.44
N LEU A 36 12.15 1.07 -17.11
CA LEU A 36 12.57 0.30 -15.94
C LEU A 36 12.96 1.27 -14.81
N VAL A 37 12.25 1.23 -13.67
CA VAL A 37 12.59 1.99 -12.47
C VAL A 37 13.20 1.05 -11.43
N ILE A 38 14.42 1.38 -10.99
CA ILE A 38 15.14 0.67 -9.93
C ILE A 38 15.39 1.65 -8.80
N GLN A 39 15.06 1.26 -7.57
CA GLN A 39 15.39 2.02 -6.38
C GLN A 39 16.03 1.11 -5.32
N SER A 40 17.06 1.62 -4.65
CA SER A 40 17.66 0.97 -3.49
C SER A 40 16.93 1.37 -2.22
N LEU A 41 16.54 0.39 -1.41
CA LEU A 41 15.83 0.60 -0.15
C LEU A 41 16.59 -0.12 0.97
N ASP A 42 16.71 0.54 2.13
CA ASP A 42 17.21 -0.09 3.33
C ASP A 42 16.07 -0.85 4.03
N LEU A 43 16.24 -2.16 4.17
CA LEU A 43 15.27 -3.04 4.84
C LEU A 43 15.29 -2.89 6.36
N GLU A 44 16.40 -2.43 6.93
CA GLU A 44 16.51 -2.18 8.37
C GLU A 44 15.66 -0.97 8.75
N ASP A 45 15.66 0.09 7.95
CA ASP A 45 14.79 1.25 8.16
C ASP A 45 13.31 0.90 8.03
N LEU A 46 12.95 0.04 7.06
CA LEU A 46 11.58 -0.49 6.94
C LEU A 46 11.16 -1.29 8.18
N ARG A 47 12.06 -2.12 8.72
CA ARG A 47 11.79 -2.88 9.95
C ARG A 47 11.64 -1.98 11.17
N ARG A 48 12.51 -0.97 11.31
CA ARG A 48 12.42 0.02 12.39
C ARG A 48 11.12 0.79 12.32
N HIS A 49 10.72 1.24 11.13
CA HIS A 49 9.46 1.93 10.93
C HIS A 49 8.24 1.05 11.29
N LEU A 50 8.25 -0.24 10.94
CA LEU A 50 7.17 -1.16 11.33
C LEU A 50 7.07 -1.39 12.85
N ALA A 51 8.19 -1.31 13.57
CA ALA A 51 8.23 -1.58 15.01
C ALA A 51 8.08 -0.32 15.89
N GLN A 52 8.59 0.82 15.42
CA GLN A 52 8.77 2.05 16.21
C GLN A 52 8.37 3.31 15.43
N GLY A 53 7.76 3.18 14.26
CA GLY A 53 7.31 4.32 13.46
C GLY A 53 6.28 5.17 14.21
N THR A 54 6.13 6.42 13.75
CA THR A 54 5.22 7.40 14.38
C THR A 54 3.80 6.87 14.52
N VAL A 55 3.36 6.04 13.58
CA VAL A 55 2.09 5.32 13.62
C VAL A 55 2.36 3.87 13.27
N SER A 56 1.76 2.93 14.00
CA SER A 56 1.89 1.49 13.77
C SER A 56 0.55 0.89 13.34
N PRO A 57 0.11 1.13 12.08
CA PRO A 57 -1.25 0.76 11.66
C PRO A 57 -1.52 -0.74 11.77
N TRP A 58 -0.51 -1.59 11.67
CA TRP A 58 -0.66 -3.04 11.83
C TRP A 58 -0.95 -3.46 13.28
N ASN A 59 -0.32 -2.80 14.26
CA ASN A 59 -0.53 -3.08 15.68
C ASN A 59 -1.76 -2.37 16.23
N ASP A 60 -2.03 -1.15 15.77
CA ASP A 60 -3.14 -0.33 16.24
C ASP A 60 -4.48 -0.73 15.59
N ARG A 61 -4.47 -1.64 14.61
CA ARG A 61 -5.69 -2.08 13.91
C ARG A 61 -6.61 -2.87 14.85
N ARG A 62 -7.68 -2.22 15.29
CA ARG A 62 -8.80 -2.82 16.04
C ARG A 62 -9.71 -3.63 15.11
N THR A 63 -9.31 -4.88 14.85
CA THR A 63 -10.07 -5.81 13.99
C THR A 63 -11.45 -6.15 14.55
N ASP A 64 -11.66 -5.98 15.85
CA ASP A 64 -12.93 -6.11 16.55
C ASP A 64 -13.97 -5.08 16.09
N LEU A 65 -13.55 -3.85 15.77
CA LEU A 65 -14.47 -2.77 15.37
C LEU A 65 -14.82 -2.80 13.87
N TYR A 66 -13.96 -3.40 13.05
CA TYR A 66 -14.12 -3.45 11.59
C TYR A 66 -14.64 -4.81 11.08
N ALA A 67 -15.05 -5.71 11.98
CA ALA A 67 -15.70 -6.96 11.60
C ALA A 67 -17.11 -6.67 11.06
N VAL A 68 -17.27 -6.70 9.73
CA VAL A 68 -18.58 -6.53 9.09
C VAL A 68 -19.32 -7.86 9.07
N ALA A 69 -20.31 -8.03 9.95
CA ALA A 69 -21.30 -9.09 9.82
C ALA A 69 -22.43 -8.59 8.92
N TYR A 70 -22.52 -9.15 7.71
CA TYR A 70 -23.63 -8.86 6.81
C TYR A 70 -24.93 -9.34 7.46
N ARG A 71 -25.78 -8.41 7.88
CA ARG A 71 -27.10 -8.70 8.40
C ARG A 71 -28.05 -8.84 7.22
N ASP A 72 -27.96 -9.96 6.52
CA ASP A 72 -29.06 -10.36 5.66
C ASP A 72 -30.27 -10.63 6.56
N GLY A 73 -31.43 -10.11 6.17
CA GLY A 73 -32.69 -10.24 6.88
C GLY A 73 -33.21 -11.68 7.01
N THR A 74 -32.39 -12.69 6.75
CA THR A 74 -32.71 -14.11 6.92
C THR A 74 -31.45 -14.89 7.23
N ALA A 75 -31.38 -15.34 8.49
CA ALA A 75 -30.59 -16.44 9.06
C ALA A 75 -29.51 -17.11 8.20
N GLY A 76 -28.29 -17.15 8.73
CA GLY A 76 -27.35 -18.24 8.46
C GLY A 76 -25.91 -17.78 8.32
N GLU A 77 -25.13 -17.96 9.38
CA GLU A 77 -23.68 -17.83 9.40
C GLU A 77 -23.02 -18.43 8.15
N LYS A 78 -22.35 -17.60 7.35
CA LYS A 78 -21.21 -18.03 6.56
C LYS A 78 -20.00 -17.23 6.98
N ARG A 79 -19.17 -17.87 7.81
CA ARG A 79 -17.79 -17.47 8.08
C ARG A 79 -17.00 -17.62 6.79
N ILE A 80 -16.42 -16.52 6.34
CA ILE A 80 -15.33 -16.45 5.34
C ILE A 80 -14.03 -16.40 6.13
#